data_AF-A0A3D4ALS8-F1
#
_entry.id   AF-A0A3D4ALS8-F1
#
_cell.length_a   1.000
_cell.length_b   1.000
_cell.length_c   1.000
_cell.angle_alpha   90.00
_cell.angle_beta   90.00
_cell.angle_gamma   90.00
#
_symmetry.space_group_name_H-M   'P 1'
#
loop_
_entity.id
_entity.type
_entity.pdbx_description
1 polymer ?
#
loop_
_entity_poly.entity_id
_entity_poly.type
_entity_poly.pdbx_seq_one_letter_code
_entity_poly.pdbx_strand_id
1 'polypeptide(L)' 'MNYPVIYYMLSRLMVAMSVTLLIPFFMAIQLNENNELDFLAAILCSLSLAVFFSNRGKITTNDISIREGIAIT' A
#
# COMPACT_ATOMS: atom_id res chain seq x y z
N MET A 1 10.47 -19.64 3.21
CA MET A 1 9.80 -18.47 2.59
C MET A 1 9.03 -17.78 3.69
N ASN A 2 9.46 -16.59 4.09
CA ASN A 2 8.94 -15.86 5.24
C ASN A 2 7.76 -14.97 4.83
N TYR A 3 6.57 -15.56 4.75
CA TYR A 3 5.34 -14.84 4.42
C TYR A 3 5.05 -13.63 5.33
N PRO A 4 5.33 -13.66 6.65
CA PRO A 4 5.20 -12.48 7.50
C PRO A 4 6.02 -11.26 7.05
N VAL A 5 7.23 -11.45 6.52
CA VAL A 5 8.06 -10.35 6.00
C VAL A 5 7.47 -9.82 4.70
N ILE A 6 6.97 -10.70 3.82
CA ILE A 6 6.30 -10.30 2.57
C ILE A 6 5.05 -9.46 2.89
N TYR A 7 4.18 -9.91 3.80
CA TYR A 7 3.01 -9.14 4.22
C TYR A 7 3.40 -7.80 4.85
N TYR A 8 4.46 -7.76 5.65
CA TYR A 8 4.97 -6.51 6.19
C TYR A 8 5.38 -5.53 5.08
N MET A 9 6.13 -5.99 4.08
CA MET A 9 6.55 -5.15 2.95
C MET A 9 5.38 -4.69 2.09
N LEU A 10 4.44 -5.58 1.76
CA LEU A 10 3.22 -5.23 1.04
C LEU A 10 2.38 -4.19 1.79
N SER A 11 2.29 -4.29 3.12
CA SER A 11 1.62 -3.28 3.94
C SER A 11 2.26 -1.90 3.76
N ARG A 12 3.59 -1.80 3.86
CA ARG A 12 4.32 -0.53 3.70
C ARG A 12 4.19 0.04 2.30
N LEU A 13 4.23 -0.80 1.27
CA LEU A 13 4.01 -0.41 -0.13
C LEU A 13 2.60 0.14 -0.35
N MET A 14 1.57 -0.51 0.21
CA MET A 14 0.19 -0.05 0.09
C MET A 14 -0.04 1.29 0.80
N VAL A 15 0.59 1.52 1.96
CA VAL A 15 0.56 2.84 2.62
C VAL A 15 1.22 3.90 1.73
N ALA A 16 2.40 3.62 1.17
CA ALA A 16 3.09 4.55 0.29
C ALA A 16 2.23 4.89 -0.94
N MET A 17 1.59 3.90 -1.56
CA MET A 17 0.69 4.09 -2.69
C MET A 17 -0.52 4.97 -2.31
N SER A 18 -1.12 4.73 -1.15
CA SER A 18 -2.23 5.54 -0.65
C SER A 18 -1.82 7.01 -0.48
N VAL A 19 -0.65 7.25 0.12
CA VAL A 19 -0.10 8.60 0.29
C VAL A 19 0.17 9.28 -1.05
N THR A 20 0.69 8.55 -2.05
CA THR A 20 0.89 9.12 -3.39
C THR A 20 -0.42 9.47 -4.09
N LEU A 21 -1.49 8.71 -3.85
CA LEU A 21 -2.82 8.98 -4.42
C LEU A 21 -3.50 10.21 -3.81
N LEU A 22 -3.05 10.69 -2.64
CA LEU A 22 -3.54 11.96 -2.08
C LEU A 22 -3.23 13.15 -3.01
N ILE A 23 -2.11 13.11 -3.73
CA ILE A 23 -1.72 14.20 -4.65
C ILE A 23 -2.79 14.38 -5.76
N PRO A 24 -3.08 13.38 -6.61
CA PRO A 24 -4.10 13.54 -7.64
C PRO A 24 -5.51 13.71 -7.05
N PHE A 25 -5.81 13.17 -5.87
CA PHE A 25 -7.08 13.43 -5.18
C PHE A 25 -7.27 14.92 -4.85
N PHE A 26 -6.27 15.57 -4.26
CA PHE A 26 -6.34 17.01 -3.98
C PHE A 26 -6.37 17.85 -5.26
N MET A 27 -5.65 17.43 -6.31
CA MET A 27 -5.73 18.10 -7.61
C MET A 27 -7.13 18.00 -8.21
N ALA A 28 -7.77 16.83 -8.16
CA ALA A 28 -9.13 16.62 -8.64
C ALA A 28 -10.12 17.56 -7.94
N ILE A 29 -10.03 17.67 -6.60
CA ILE A 29 -10.87 18.61 -5.82
C ILE A 29 -10.60 20.05 -6.24
N GLN A 30 -9.33 20.45 -6.34
CA GLN A 30 -8.98 21.85 -6.66
C GLN A 30 -9.44 22.24 -8.07
N LEU A 31 -9.43 21.29 -9.01
CA LEU A 31 -9.83 21.50 -10.40
C LEU A 31 -11.32 21.22 -10.66
N ASN A 32 -12.09 20.80 -9.65
CA ASN A 32 -13.48 20.32 -9.76
C ASN A 32 -13.65 19.22 -10.82
N GLU A 33 -12.74 18.23 -10.81
CA GLU A 33 -12.85 17.05 -11.67
C GLU A 33 -13.80 16.01 -11.07
N ASN A 34 -14.65 15.40 -11.90
CA ASN A 34 -15.65 14.41 -11.46
C ASN A 34 -15.07 13.05 -10.99
N ASN A 35 -13.75 12.87 -11.02
CA ASN A 35 -13.03 11.64 -10.68
C ASN A 35 -12.52 11.61 -9.22
N GLU A 36 -12.81 12.64 -8.43
CA GLU A 36 -12.42 12.75 -7.01
C GLU A 36 -12.85 11.54 -6.16
N LEU A 37 -14.03 10.98 -6.42
CA LEU A 37 -14.56 9.81 -5.72
C LEU A 37 -13.81 8.53 -6.09
N ASP A 38 -13.32 8.41 -7.32
CA ASP A 38 -12.53 7.26 -7.76
C ASP A 38 -11.16 7.23 -7.04
N PHE A 39 -10.53 8.41 -6.91
CA PHE A 39 -9.30 8.54 -6.12
C PHE A 39 -9.54 8.24 -4.64
N LEU A 40 -10.62 8.75 -4.06
CA LEU A 40 -10.99 8.46 -2.66
C LEU A 40 -11.20 6.96 -2.45
N ALA A 41 -11.90 6.29 -3.35
CA ALA A 41 -12.12 4.85 -3.30
C ALA A 41 -10.78 4.09 -3.38
N ALA A 42 -9.87 4.48 -4.28
CA ALA A 42 -8.54 3.88 -4.39
C ALA A 42 -7.69 4.08 -3.12
N ILE A 43 -7.75 5.25 -2.50
CA ILE A 43 -7.09 5.56 -1.21
C ILE A 43 -7.63 4.66 -0.10
N LEU A 44 -8.95 4.51 0.01
CA LEU A 44 -9.58 3.68 1.04
C LEU A 44 -9.29 2.19 0.83
N CYS A 45 -9.34 1.71 -0.41
CA CYS A 45 -9.00 0.33 -0.75
C CYS A 45 -7.53 0.01 -0.41
N SER A 46 -6.60 0.90 -0.80
CA SER A 46 -5.17 0.72 -0.51
C SER A 46 -4.88 0.75 1.00
N LEU A 47 -5.50 1.65 1.77
CA LEU A 47 -5.39 1.67 3.23
C LEU A 47 -5.96 0.41 3.88
N SER A 48 -7.12 -0.05 3.41
CA SER A 48 -7.76 -1.27 3.94
C SER A 48 -6.87 -2.50 3.73
N LEU A 49 -6.27 -2.62 2.54
CA LEU A 49 -5.28 -3.65 2.23
C LEU A 49 -4.01 -3.49 3.06
N ALA A 50 -3.52 -2.27 3.25
CA ALA A 50 -2.36 -2.00 4.09
C ALA A 50 -2.57 -2.49 5.53
N VAL A 51 -3.74 -2.20 6.12
CA VAL A 51 -4.12 -2.67 7.47
C VAL A 51 -4.24 -4.18 7.50
N PHE A 52 -4.90 -4.78 6.50
CA PHE A 52 -5.03 -6.23 6.39
C PHE A 52 -3.67 -6.94 6.36
N PHE A 53 -2.73 -6.43 5.57
CA PHE A 53 -1.36 -6.96 5.52
C PHE A 53 -0.57 -6.67 6.79
N SER A 54 -0.75 -5.49 7.41
CA SER A 54 -0.07 -5.13 8.66
C SER A 54 -0.42 -6.10 9.79
N ASN A 55 -1.69 -6.49 9.91
CA ASN A 55 -2.16 -7.45 10.91
C ASN A 55 -1.56 -8.86 10.75
N ARG A 56 -1.07 -9.18 9.54
CA ARG A 56 -0.44 -10.48 9.21
C ARG A 56 1.08 -10.40 9.09
N GLY A 57 1.61 -9.19 8.97
CA GLY A 57 3.02 -8.90 8.77
C GLY A 57 3.77 -8.83 10.09
N LYS A 58 4.93 -9.46 10.14
CA LYS A 58 5.88 -9.33 11.26
C LYS A 58 7.28 -9.22 10.70
N ILE A 59 8.06 -8.29 11.24
CA ILE A 59 9.51 -8.25 11.02
C ILE A 59 10.10 -9.34 11.90
N THR A 60 10.47 -10.46 11.27
CA THR A 60 11.13 -11.59 11.95
C THR A 60 12.61 -11.67 11.61
N THR A 61 13.05 -11.02 10.51
CA THR A 61 14.44 -10.94 10.07
C THR A 61 14.70 -9.58 9.41
N ASN A 62 15.92 -9.04 9.56
CA ASN A 62 16.33 -7.80 8.89
C ASN A 62 16.75 -8.04 7.43
N ASP A 63 17.08 -9.28 7.08
CA ASP A 63 17.48 -9.66 5.73
C ASP A 63 16.30 -10.25 4.96
N ILE A 64 16.14 -9.79 3.72
CA ILE A 64 15.18 -10.31 2.74
C ILE A 64 15.95 -11.27 1.83
N SER A 65 15.53 -12.53 1.78
CA SER A 65 16.11 -13.48 0.85
C SER A 65 15.70 -13.16 -0.59
N ILE A 66 16.50 -13.59 -1.58
CA ILE A 66 16.20 -13.40 -3.02
C ILE A 66 14.78 -13.87 -3.38
N ARG A 67 14.32 -14.98 -2.79
CA ARG A 67 12.98 -15.54 -3.04
C ARG A 67 11.85 -14.65 -2.50
N GLU A 68 12.07 -14.01 -1.35
CA GLU A 68 11.12 -13.04 -0.81
C GLU A 68 11.10 -11.76 -1.63
N GLY A 69 12.28 -11.32 -2.11
CA GLY A 69 12.38 -10.20 -3.05
C GLY A 69 11.54 -10.43 -4.30
N ILE A 70 11.71 -11.58 -4.96
CA ILE A 70 10.94 -11.98 -6.15
C ILE A 70 9.43 -12.05 -5.87
N ALA A 71 9.02 -12.41 -4.65
CA ALA A 71 7.61 -12.47 -4.28
C ALA A 71 6.99 -11.09 -3.96
N ILE A 72 7.82 -10.09 -3.67
CA ILE A 72 7.40 -8.71 -3.38
C ILE A 72 7.32 -7.88 -4.67
N THR A 73 8.25 -8.09 -5.61
CA THR A 73 8.30 -7.45 -6.94
C THR A 73 7.31 -8.07 -7.92
#